data_AF-A0A352VT56-F1
#
_entry.id   AF-A0A352VT56-F1
#
_cell.length_a   1.000
_cell.length_b   1.000
_cell.length_c   1.000
_cell.angle_alpha   90.00
_cell.angle_beta   90.00
_cell.angle_gamma   90.00
#
_symmetry.space_group_name_H-M   'P 1'
#
loop_
_entity.id
_entity.type
_entity.pdbx_description
1 polymer ?
#
loop_
_entity_poly.entity_id
_entity_poly.type
_entity_poly.pdbx_seq_one_letter_code
_entity_poly.pdbx_strand_id
1 'polypeptide(L)'
;MLPRGALRYLVFPPTDVNVATGLPYNETVGVDAGERQIRVTVREGDRWSDIVWVYHFSTDFDLLRVTPGDSYWPAHRLLELERKLDHTAESCPGRVAPLVMSWSTEEGWTELRTTADS
;
A
#
# COMPACT_ATOMS: atom_id res chain seq x y z
N MET A 1 8.92 -25.79 17.72
CA MET A 1 7.59 -25.23 18.04
C MET A 1 7.70 -23.74 17.77
N LEU A 2 7.16 -23.24 16.65
CA LEU A 2 7.10 -21.80 16.42
C LEU A 2 6.21 -21.21 17.53
N PRO A 3 6.58 -20.06 18.13
CA PRO A 3 5.72 -19.43 19.12
C PRO A 3 4.36 -19.19 18.46
N ARG A 4 3.27 -19.56 19.16
CA ARG A 4 1.89 -19.25 18.74
C ARG A 4 1.63 -17.76 18.90
N GLY A 5 2.37 -16.93 18.17
CA GLY A 5 2.02 -15.52 17.99
C GLY A 5 0.70 -15.44 17.23
N ALA A 6 -0.08 -14.39 17.48
CA ALA A 6 -1.27 -14.11 16.69
C ALA A 6 -0.87 -13.97 15.22
N LEU A 7 -1.40 -14.83 14.36
CA LEU A 7 -1.15 -14.79 12.93
C LEU A 7 -1.99 -13.66 12.32
N ARG A 8 -1.32 -12.72 11.65
CA ARG A 8 -1.96 -11.62 10.95
C ARG A 8 -1.51 -11.61 9.49
N TYR A 9 -2.45 -11.52 8.56
CA TYR A 9 -2.16 -11.30 7.14
C TYR A 9 -2.51 -9.87 6.77
N LEU A 10 -1.63 -9.22 6.03
CA LEU A 10 -1.87 -7.91 5.44
C LEU A 10 -1.87 -8.06 3.92
N VAL A 11 -2.87 -7.50 3.25
CA VAL A 11 -2.96 -7.47 1.80
C VAL A 11 -3.02 -6.01 1.35
N PHE A 12 -2.24 -5.71 0.33
CA PHE A 12 -2.14 -4.40 -0.29
C PHE A 12 -2.70 -4.50 -1.72
N PRO A 13 -4.00 -4.30 -1.94
CA PRO A 13 -4.58 -4.33 -3.28
C PRO A 13 -3.83 -3.38 -4.25
N PRO A 14 -3.69 -3.76 -5.53
CA PRO A 14 -3.06 -2.90 -6.53
C PRO A 14 -3.88 -1.62 -6.73
N THR A 15 -3.19 -0.50 -6.88
CA THR A 15 -3.82 0.76 -7.29
C THR A 15 -4.19 0.75 -8.78
N ASP A 16 -5.01 1.71 -9.19
CA ASP A 16 -5.27 2.01 -10.61
C ASP A 16 -3.99 2.31 -11.39
N VAL A 17 -3.00 2.98 -10.78
CA VAL A 17 -1.66 3.20 -11.34
C VAL A 17 -1.00 1.86 -11.70
N ASN A 18 -1.01 0.88 -10.80
CA ASN A 18 -0.46 -0.45 -11.09
C ASN A 18 -1.18 -1.12 -12.26
N VAL A 19 -2.51 -1.13 -12.24
CA VAL A 19 -3.30 -1.75 -13.31
C VAL A 19 -3.04 -1.05 -14.64
N ALA A 20 -2.93 0.28 -14.66
CA ALA A 20 -2.64 1.08 -15.85
C ALA A 20 -1.24 0.84 -16.43
N THR A 21 -0.28 0.36 -15.62
CA THR A 21 1.02 -0.14 -16.12
C THR A 21 0.96 -1.54 -16.74
N GLY A 22 -0.22 -2.18 -16.76
CA GLY A 22 -0.45 -3.48 -17.37
C GLY A 22 -0.20 -4.67 -16.44
N LEU A 23 -0.13 -4.44 -15.13
CA LEU A 23 0.09 -5.50 -14.15
C LEU A 23 -1.16 -5.79 -13.32
N PRO A 24 -1.53 -7.07 -13.15
CA PRO A 24 -2.71 -7.45 -12.36
C PRO A 24 -2.48 -7.36 -10.86
N TYR A 25 -1.22 -7.39 -10.41
CA TYR A 25 -0.83 -7.37 -9.00
C TYR A 25 0.39 -6.47 -8.81
N ASN A 26 0.50 -5.92 -7.61
CA ASN A 26 1.66 -5.20 -7.12
C ASN A 26 2.57 -6.15 -6.31
N GLU A 27 3.68 -5.64 -5.79
CA GLU A 27 4.66 -6.47 -5.11
C GLU A 27 5.15 -5.85 -3.81
N THR A 28 5.10 -6.61 -2.72
CA THR A 28 5.80 -6.24 -1.48
C THR A 28 7.30 -6.46 -1.66
N VAL A 29 8.06 -5.38 -1.78
CA VAL A 29 9.51 -5.42 -2.05
C VAL A 29 10.38 -5.18 -0.82
N GLY A 30 9.78 -4.79 0.31
CA GLY A 30 10.51 -4.60 1.55
C GLY A 30 9.62 -4.65 2.78
N VAL A 31 10.13 -5.31 3.83
CA VAL A 31 9.55 -5.32 5.17
C VAL A 31 10.67 -5.05 6.16
N ASP A 32 10.61 -3.91 6.83
CA ASP A 32 11.54 -3.50 7.88
C ASP A 32 10.80 -3.48 9.21
N ALA A 33 11.03 -4.50 10.03
CA ALA A 33 10.42 -4.65 11.35
C ALA A 33 11.38 -4.12 12.41
N GLY A 34 11.25 -2.82 12.72
CA GLY A 34 12.01 -2.17 13.78
C GLY A 34 11.35 -2.31 15.16
N GLU A 35 12.06 -1.90 16.21
CA GLU A 35 11.57 -1.99 17.60
C GLU A 35 10.34 -1.11 17.88
N ARG A 36 10.09 -0.08 17.08
CA ARG A 36 9.02 0.92 17.30
C ARG A 36 7.94 0.92 16.23
N GLN A 37 8.27 0.46 15.03
CA GLN A 37 7.37 0.49 13.88
C GLN A 37 7.78 -0.57 12.88
N ILE A 38 6.80 -1.01 12.10
CA ILE A 38 7.00 -1.87 10.95
C ILE A 38 6.78 -1.00 9.71
N ARG A 39 7.73 -1.02 8.79
CA ARG A 39 7.63 -0.33 7.50
C ARG A 39 7.52 -1.37 6.39
N VAL A 40 6.49 -1.26 5.58
CA VAL A 40 6.27 -2.11 4.40
C VAL A 40 6.35 -1.25 3.15
N THR A 41 7.19 -1.63 2.20
CA THR A 41 7.29 -0.99 0.89
C THR A 41 6.64 -1.89 -0.14
N VAL A 42 5.66 -1.35 -0.85
CA VAL A 42 4.95 -2.03 -1.94
C VAL A 42 5.26 -1.29 -3.23
N ARG A 43 5.75 -2.00 -4.23
CA ARG A 43 5.99 -1.49 -5.57
C ARG A 43 4.78 -1.71 -6.46
N GLU A 44 4.45 -0.66 -7.20
CA GLU A 44 3.46 -0.65 -8.27
C GLU A 44 4.20 -0.63 -9.61
N GLY A 45 3.65 -1.25 -10.64
CA GLY A 45 4.35 -1.36 -11.92
C GLY A 45 5.44 -2.42 -11.93
N ASP A 46 6.19 -2.47 -13.03
CA ASP A 46 7.09 -3.58 -13.29
C ASP A 46 8.27 -3.65 -12.32
N ARG A 47 9.04 -4.74 -12.39
CA ARG A 47 10.15 -4.98 -11.47
C ARG A 47 11.30 -3.96 -11.54
N TRP A 48 11.24 -3.01 -12.47
CA TRP A 48 12.21 -1.93 -12.65
C TRP A 48 11.63 -0.57 -12.28
N SER A 49 10.33 -0.48 -11.97
CA SER A 49 9.73 0.74 -11.48
C SER A 49 10.26 1.10 -10.09
N ASP A 50 10.31 2.39 -9.82
CA ASP A 50 10.53 2.98 -8.49
C ASP A 50 9.21 3.50 -7.88
N ILE A 51 8.09 3.23 -8.54
CA ILE A 51 6.74 3.64 -8.13
C ILE A 51 6.37 2.81 -6.91
N VAL A 52 6.35 3.43 -5.73
CA VAL A 52 6.11 2.71 -4.47
C VAL A 52 5.11 3.41 -3.58
N TRP A 53 4.47 2.61 -2.73
CA TRP A 53 3.81 3.04 -1.52
C TRP A 53 4.56 2.52 -0.31
N VAL A 54 4.65 3.34 0.72
CA VAL A 54 5.27 3.00 2.00
C VAL A 54 4.21 3.06 3.08
N TYR A 55 3.99 1.92 3.74
CA TYR A 55 3.04 1.75 4.81
C TYR A 55 3.80 1.69 6.13
N HIS A 56 3.37 2.48 7.10
CA HIS A 56 3.91 2.52 8.45
C HIS A 56 2.89 1.93 9.41
N PHE A 57 3.31 0.93 10.17
CA PHE A 57 2.51 0.26 11.18
C PHE A 57 3.13 0.38 12.56
N SER A 58 2.31 0.32 13.61
CA SER A 58 2.77 0.00 14.96
C SER A 58 3.35 -1.42 14.99
N THR A 59 4.04 -1.78 16.07
CA THR A 59 4.45 -3.17 16.31
C THR A 59 3.27 -4.13 16.50
N ASP A 60 2.09 -3.58 16.78
CA ASP A 60 0.82 -4.31 16.92
C ASP A 60 0.01 -4.35 15.61
N PHE A 61 0.60 -3.89 14.50
CA PHE A 61 0.04 -3.83 13.14
C PHE A 61 -1.11 -2.83 12.95
N ASP A 62 -1.20 -1.80 13.79
CA ASP A 62 -2.10 -0.67 13.53
C ASP A 62 -1.53 0.18 12.39
N LEU A 63 -2.35 0.54 11.40
CA LEU A 63 -1.92 1.39 10.30
C LEU A 63 -1.77 2.83 10.78
N LEU A 64 -0.53 3.31 10.88
CA LEU A 64 -0.23 4.66 11.36
C LEU A 64 -0.28 5.67 10.22
N ARG A 65 0.36 5.36 9.11
CA ARG A 65 0.51 6.27 7.97
C ARG A 65 0.76 5.51 6.68
N VAL A 66 0.27 6.07 5.57
CA VAL A 66 0.58 5.63 4.22
C VAL A 66 1.18 6.81 3.45
N THR A 67 2.30 6.60 2.78
CA THR A 67 2.98 7.64 1.99
C THR A 67 3.38 7.12 0.62
N PRO A 68 3.10 7.87 -0.45
CA PRO A 68 3.63 7.53 -1.76
C PRO A 68 5.13 7.84 -1.81
N GLY A 69 5.87 7.06 -2.59
CA GLY A 69 7.23 7.40 -2.99
C GLY A 69 7.25 8.57 -3.97
N ASP A 70 8.43 9.18 -4.12
CA ASP A 70 8.60 10.43 -4.89
C ASP A 70 8.17 10.30 -6.36
N SER A 71 8.30 9.11 -6.97
CA SER A 71 7.95 8.88 -8.37
C SER A 71 6.48 8.55 -8.61
N TYR A 72 5.68 8.28 -7.56
CA TYR A 72 4.29 7.85 -7.73
C TYR A 72 3.43 8.89 -8.43
N TRP A 73 3.41 10.13 -7.94
CA TRP A 73 2.60 11.19 -8.54
C TRP A 73 3.10 11.65 -9.91
N PRO A 74 4.43 11.74 -10.17
CA PRO A 74 4.94 11.89 -11.52
C PRO A 74 4.47 10.79 -12.48
N ALA A 75 4.51 9.52 -12.07
CA ALA A 75 4.05 8.40 -12.88
C ALA A 75 2.53 8.45 -13.14
N HIS A 76 1.72 8.76 -12.11
CA HIS A 76 0.29 8.98 -12.24
C HIS A 76 -0.03 10.03 -13.32
N ARG A 77 0.63 11.19 -13.27
CA ARG A 77 0.47 12.26 -14.27
C ARG A 77 0.85 11.83 -15.69
N LEU A 78 1.89 11.00 -15.85
CA LEU A 78 2.24 10.47 -17.16
C LEU A 78 1.13 9.54 -17.70
N LEU A 79 0.57 8.68 -16.86
CA LEU A 79 -0.55 7.81 -17.23
C LEU A 79 -1.83 8.59 -17.56
N GLU A 80 -2.08 9.71 -16.87
CA GLU A 80 -3.15 10.66 -17.20
C GLU A 80 -2.94 11.26 -18.60
N LEU A 81 -1.72 11.75 -18.90
CA LEU A 81 -1.38 12.30 -20.22
C LEU A 81 -1.48 11.25 -21.34
N GLU A 82 -1.15 10.00 -21.03
CA GLU A 82 -1.31 8.85 -21.93
C GLU A 82 -2.77 8.36 -22.05
N ARG A 83 -3.72 8.98 -21.33
CA ARG A 83 -5.14 8.60 -21.25
C ARG A 83 -5.37 7.17 -20.76
N LYS A 84 -4.46 6.65 -19.95
CA LYS A 84 -4.60 5.37 -19.25
C LYS A 84 -5.33 5.51 -17.92
N LEU A 85 -5.32 6.72 -17.35
CA LEU A 85 -6.16 7.12 -16.22
C LEU A 85 -7.11 8.23 -16.68
N ASP A 86 -8.35 8.18 -16.19
CA ASP A 86 -9.45 9.08 -16.56
C ASP A 86 -9.70 10.20 -15.53
N HIS A 87 -8.81 10.32 -14.55
CA HIS A 87 -8.91 11.26 -13.44
C HIS A 87 -7.54 11.90 -13.18
N THR A 88 -7.55 13.10 -12.57
CA THR A 88 -6.32 13.80 -12.20
C THR A 88 -5.74 13.26 -10.90
N ALA A 89 -4.46 13.49 -10.66
CA ALA A 89 -3.79 13.14 -9.41
C ALA A 89 -4.52 13.69 -8.16
N GLU A 90 -5.15 14.86 -8.24
CA GLU A 90 -5.91 15.49 -7.15
C GLU A 90 -7.22 14.77 -6.84
N SER A 91 -7.83 14.18 -7.87
CA SER A 91 -9.08 13.41 -7.77
C SER A 91 -8.88 11.89 -7.63
N CYS A 92 -7.63 11.43 -7.56
CA CYS A 92 -7.31 10.01 -7.46
C CYS A 92 -7.94 9.39 -6.20
N PRO A 93 -8.68 8.27 -6.31
CA PRO A 93 -9.26 7.59 -5.16
C PRO A 93 -8.21 7.20 -4.09
N GLY A 94 -6.99 6.87 -4.53
CA GLY A 94 -5.85 6.54 -3.67
C GLY A 94 -5.13 7.75 -3.06
N ARG A 95 -5.59 8.99 -3.29
CA ARG A 95 -4.95 10.23 -2.80
C ARG A 95 -4.81 10.27 -1.29
N VAL A 96 -5.85 9.84 -0.56
CA VAL A 96 -5.84 9.85 0.90
C VAL A 96 -4.95 8.71 1.41
N ALA A 97 -5.28 7.48 1.02
CA ALA A 97 -4.45 6.30 1.18
C ALA A 97 -5.03 5.16 0.32
N PRO A 98 -4.21 4.29 -0.29
CA PRO A 98 -4.65 3.02 -0.83
C PRO A 98 -5.30 2.13 0.25
N LEU A 99 -6.19 1.25 -0.20
CA LEU A 99 -6.83 0.25 0.66
C LEU A 99 -5.78 -0.69 1.26
N VAL A 100 -5.98 -1.09 2.51
CA VAL A 100 -5.21 -2.17 3.17
C VAL A 100 -6.20 -3.11 3.82
N MET A 101 -6.06 -4.41 3.55
CA MET A 101 -6.88 -5.43 4.21
C MET A 101 -6.05 -6.16 5.25
N SER A 102 -6.64 -6.41 6.41
CA SER A 102 -6.08 -7.23 7.47
C SER A 102 -6.92 -8.48 7.65
N TRP A 103 -6.27 -9.60 7.95
CA TRP A 103 -6.95 -10.80 8.44
C TRP A 103 -6.36 -11.25 9.76
N SER A 104 -7.24 -11.65 10.68
CA SER A 104 -6.89 -12.40 11.87
C SER A 104 -7.88 -13.54 12.12
N THR A 105 -7.50 -14.49 12.98
CA THR A 105 -8.40 -15.57 13.41
C THR A 105 -9.61 -15.08 14.20
N GLU A 106 -9.52 -13.91 14.84
CA GLU A 106 -10.57 -13.35 15.70
C GLU A 106 -11.58 -12.53 14.90
N GLU A 107 -11.09 -11.65 14.02
CA GLU A 107 -11.93 -10.68 13.32
C GLU A 107 -12.23 -11.06 11.86
N GLY A 108 -11.55 -12.05 11.30
CA GLY A 108 -11.61 -12.33 9.86
C GLY A 108 -10.99 -11.20 9.05
N TRP A 109 -11.49 -11.00 7.82
CA TRP A 109 -11.02 -9.91 6.93
C TRP A 109 -11.65 -8.58 7.33
N THR A 110 -10.82 -7.56 7.55
CA THR A 110 -11.22 -6.19 7.86
C THR A 110 -10.42 -5.20 7.03
N GLU A 111 -11.00 -4.03 6.76
CA GLU A 111 -10.28 -2.90 6.17
C GLU A 111 -9.52 -2.15 7.27
N LEU A 112 -8.24 -1.87 7.06
CA LEU A 112 -7.48 -0.98 7.93
C LEU A 112 -7.62 0.47 7.47
N ARG A 113 -7.78 1.36 8.44
CA ARG A 113 -7.74 2.81 8.24
C ARG A 113 -6.61 3.41 9.05
N THR A 114 -6.07 4.53 8.59
CA THR A 114 -5.05 5.26 9.35
C THR A 114 -5.63 5.75 10.66
N THR A 115 -4.92 5.54 11.78
CA THR A 115 -5.34 6.02 13.10
C THR A 115 -5.21 7.55 13.29
N ALA A 116 -4.72 8.28 12.29
CA ALA A 116 -4.47 9.72 12.33
C ALA A 116 -5.73 10.61 12.44
N ASP A 117 -6.94 10.04 12.43
CA ASP A 117 -8.22 10.75 12.59
C ASP A 117 -8.94 10.44 13.93
N SER A 118 -8.22 10.04 14.99
CA SER A 118 -8.77 9.81 16.34
C SER A 118 -8.32 10.86 17.35
#